data_AF-A0AAD3UAP6-F1
#
_entry.id   AF-A0AAD3UAP6-F1
#
_cell.length_a   1.000
_cell.length_b   1.000
_cell.length_c   1.000
_cell.angle_alpha   90.00
_cell.angle_beta   90.00
_cell.angle_gamma   90.00
#
_symmetry.space_group_name_H-M   'P 1'
#
loop_
_entity.id
_entity.type
_entity.pdbx_description
1 polymer ?
#
loop_
_entity_poly.entity_id
_entity_poly.type
_entity_poly.pdbx_seq_one_letter_code
_entity_poly.pdbx_strand_id
1 'polypeptide(L)'
;MTDEPVVTKRKQHELYLDDERETPAGCVRVFWPDEAIAWLKTGAVTEISLDHDLGDDNRGTGYDVILWIEKEVMTNHFIPPLIRVHSANVSARSKMELGIMAINDFLAKPSRIAPYDTNCVR
;
A
#
# COMPACT_ATOMS: atom_id res chain seq x y z
N MET A 1 3.19 42.28 -1.31
CA MET A 1 3.53 41.27 -0.30
C MET A 1 2.74 40.03 -0.67
N THR A 2 3.29 39.23 -1.58
CA THR A 2 2.69 37.97 -2.00
C THR A 2 3.22 36.91 -1.05
N ASP A 3 2.36 36.42 -0.16
CA ASP A 3 2.65 35.19 0.58
C ASP A 3 2.68 34.04 -0.44
N GLU A 4 3.89 33.54 -0.72
CA GLU A 4 4.10 32.29 -1.44
C GLU A 4 3.47 31.14 -0.62
N PRO A 5 2.78 30.18 -1.25
CA PRO A 5 2.29 29.02 -0.52
C PRO A 5 3.52 28.23 -0.03
N VAL A 6 3.72 28.22 1.29
CA VAL A 6 4.67 27.31 1.95
C VAL A 6 4.22 25.89 1.62
N VAL A 7 4.87 25.27 0.63
CA VAL A 7 4.74 23.84 0.37
C VAL A 7 5.39 23.15 1.57
N THR A 8 4.61 22.94 2.63
CA THR A 8 5.01 22.12 3.75
C THR A 8 5.34 20.75 3.17
N LYS A 9 6.63 20.38 3.16
CA LYS A 9 7.07 19.03 2.80
C LYS A 9 6.18 18.05 3.56
N ARG A 10 5.26 17.38 2.87
CA ARG A 10 4.49 16.29 3.49
C ARG A 10 5.52 15.28 3.97
N LYS A 11 5.51 15.01 5.26
CA LYS A 11 6.40 14.00 5.86
C LYS A 11 6.05 12.69 5.18
N GLN A 12 6.98 12.18 4.38
CA GLN A 12 6.85 10.90 3.72
C GLN A 12 7.17 9.83 4.75
N HIS A 13 6.25 8.89 4.95
CA HIS A 13 6.41 7.83 5.93
C HIS A 13 6.77 6.53 5.23
N GLU A 14 7.90 5.94 5.65
CA GLU A 14 8.23 4.55 5.38
C GLU A 14 7.67 3.71 6.53
N LEU A 15 6.86 2.71 6.21
CA LEU A 15 6.29 1.78 7.17
C LEU A 15 7.02 0.44 7.15
N TYR A 16 7.21 -0.13 8.33
CA TYR A 16 7.81 -1.43 8.50
C TYR A 16 6.88 -2.32 9.35
N LEU A 17 6.22 -3.29 8.70
CA LEU A 17 5.34 -4.26 9.34
C LEU A 17 6.14 -5.51 9.70
N ASP A 18 6.46 -5.66 10.98
CA ASP A 18 7.30 -6.73 11.52
C ASP A 18 7.12 -6.83 13.05
N ASP A 19 6.88 -8.04 13.56
CA ASP A 19 6.65 -8.31 14.98
C ASP A 19 7.94 -8.66 15.75
N GLU A 20 8.98 -9.12 15.07
CA GLU A 20 10.21 -9.61 15.71
C GLU A 20 11.43 -8.69 15.50
N ARG A 21 11.70 -8.22 14.29
CA ARG A 21 12.99 -7.62 13.91
C ARG A 21 13.15 -6.17 14.36
N GLU A 22 14.40 -5.71 14.36
CA GLU A 22 14.71 -4.30 14.60
C GLU A 22 14.23 -3.42 13.46
N THR A 23 13.54 -2.33 13.80
CA THR A 23 13.04 -1.36 12.83
C THR A 23 14.20 -0.52 12.29
N PRO A 24 14.35 -0.43 10.95
CA PRO A 24 15.33 0.46 10.36
C PRO A 24 15.14 1.92 10.79
N ALA A 25 16.24 2.65 10.95
CA ALA A 25 16.20 4.05 11.38
C ALA A 25 15.42 4.92 10.38
N GLY A 26 14.42 5.66 10.86
CA GLY A 26 13.58 6.53 10.03
C GLY A 26 12.27 5.88 9.54
N CYS A 27 12.09 4.57 9.74
CA CYS A 27 10.83 3.88 9.49
C CYS A 27 9.89 3.97 10.70
N VAL A 28 8.58 4.00 10.45
CA VAL A 28 7.56 3.79 11.47
C VAL A 28 7.26 2.30 11.54
N ARG A 29 7.51 1.68 12.69
CA ARG A 29 7.16 0.29 12.94
C ARG A 29 5.66 0.15 13.18
N VAL A 30 5.06 -0.86 12.57
CA VAL A 30 3.73 -1.37 12.90
C VAL A 30 3.87 -2.87 13.14
N PHE A 31 3.08 -3.41 14.06
CA PHE A 31 3.17 -4.82 14.43
C PHE A 31 2.09 -5.65 13.74
N TRP A 32 0.97 -5.01 13.40
CA TRP A 32 -0.23 -5.71 12.96
C TRP A 32 -0.82 -5.14 11.67
N PRO A 33 -1.53 -5.96 10.88
CA PRO A 33 -2.11 -5.53 9.61
C PRO A 33 -3.10 -4.37 9.75
N ASP A 34 -3.89 -4.34 10.84
CA ASP A 34 -4.86 -3.28 11.10
C ASP A 34 -4.20 -1.92 11.33
N GLU A 35 -3.05 -1.90 12.02
CA GLU A 35 -2.22 -0.71 12.20
C GLU A 35 -1.65 -0.24 10.86
N ALA A 36 -1.08 -1.15 10.07
CA ALA A 36 -0.56 -0.84 8.74
C ALA A 36 -1.66 -0.23 7.84
N ILE A 37 -2.86 -0.83 7.84
CA ILE A 37 -4.01 -0.34 7.08
C ILE A 37 -4.46 1.04 7.58
N ALA A 38 -4.46 1.28 8.89
CA ALA A 38 -4.80 2.59 9.44
C ALA A 38 -3.85 3.68 8.95
N TRP A 39 -2.54 3.38 8.86
CA TRP A 39 -1.57 4.30 8.28
C TRP A 39 -1.77 4.48 6.77
N LEU A 40 -2.00 3.42 6.02
CA LEU A 40 -2.25 3.50 4.58
C LEU A 40 -3.45 4.38 4.25
N LYS A 41 -4.53 4.29 5.05
CA LYS A 41 -5.73 5.13 4.91
C LYS A 41 -5.46 6.63 5.09
N THR A 42 -4.36 7.03 5.73
CA THR A 42 -3.99 8.45 5.83
C THR A 42 -3.47 9.04 4.52
N GLY A 43 -3.04 8.20 3.57
CA GLY A 43 -2.40 8.63 2.33
C GLY A 43 -1.03 9.30 2.51
N ALA A 44 -0.43 9.22 3.70
CA ALA A 44 0.89 9.81 4.00
C ALA A 44 2.06 8.82 3.84
N VAL A 45 1.75 7.54 3.63
CA VAL A 45 2.72 6.47 3.44
C VAL A 45 3.22 6.48 2.00
N THR A 46 4.53 6.54 1.82
CA THR A 46 5.15 6.48 0.48
C THR A 46 5.75 5.12 0.18
N GLU A 47 6.15 4.40 1.23
CA GLU A 47 6.79 3.10 1.12
C GLU A 47 6.36 2.24 2.30
N ILE A 48 6.11 0.96 2.04
CA ILE A 48 5.76 -0.02 3.06
C ILE A 48 6.53 -1.31 2.80
N SER A 49 7.16 -1.81 3.84
CA SER A 49 7.87 -3.08 3.86
C SER A 49 7.10 -4.06 4.74
N LEU A 50 6.78 -5.25 4.20
CA LEU A 50 5.90 -6.22 4.84
C LEU A 50 6.62 -7.54 5.17
N ASP A 51 6.52 -7.98 6.43
CA ASP A 51 6.64 -9.40 6.80
C ASP A 51 5.27 -10.08 6.73
N HIS A 52 5.28 -11.36 6.34
CA HIS A 52 4.09 -12.20 6.32
C HIS A 52 3.73 -12.72 7.71
N ASP A 53 4.73 -13.27 8.40
CA ASP A 53 4.55 -13.98 9.65
C ASP A 53 4.66 -12.95 10.79
N LEU A 54 3.57 -12.75 11.55
CA LEU A 54 3.45 -11.73 12.59
C LEU A 54 3.16 -12.33 13.98
N GLY A 55 3.47 -13.62 14.17
CA GLY A 55 3.34 -14.32 15.44
C GLY A 55 1.91 -14.71 15.88
N ASP A 56 0.86 -14.02 15.42
CA ASP A 56 -0.55 -14.38 15.70
C ASP A 56 -1.43 -14.28 14.44
N ASP A 57 -1.66 -15.42 13.79
CA ASP A 57 -2.50 -15.54 12.59
C ASP A 57 -3.96 -15.07 12.80
N ASN A 58 -4.47 -15.05 14.04
CA ASN A 58 -5.83 -14.55 14.30
C ASN A 58 -5.93 -13.03 14.14
N ARG A 59 -4.81 -12.32 14.25
CA ARG A 59 -4.72 -10.88 13.99
C ARG A 59 -4.41 -10.57 12.53
N GLY A 60 -4.23 -11.59 11.71
CA GLY A 60 -3.90 -11.51 10.31
C GLY A 60 -2.38 -11.52 10.06
N THR A 61 -2.05 -11.43 8.78
CA THR A 61 -0.71 -11.61 8.21
C THR A 61 -0.36 -10.42 7.33
N GLY A 62 0.91 -10.31 6.92
CA GLY A 62 1.30 -9.34 5.89
C GLY A 62 0.55 -9.51 4.57
N TYR A 63 0.05 -10.71 4.28
CA TYR A 63 -0.76 -10.96 3.08
C TYR A 63 -2.10 -10.25 3.12
N ASP A 64 -2.71 -10.09 4.31
CA ASP A 64 -3.98 -9.37 4.46
C ASP A 64 -3.84 -7.88 4.10
N VAL A 65 -2.67 -7.29 4.34
CA VAL A 65 -2.37 -5.91 3.91
C VAL A 65 -2.31 -5.82 2.38
N ILE A 66 -1.69 -6.80 1.70
CA ILE A 66 -1.68 -6.86 0.23
C ILE A 66 -3.10 -6.97 -0.33
N LEU A 67 -3.92 -7.87 0.21
CA LEU A 67 -5.32 -8.03 -0.21
C LEU A 67 -6.13 -6.76 0.00
N TRP A 68 -5.91 -6.06 1.11
CA TRP A 68 -6.56 -4.78 1.37
C TRP A 68 -6.15 -3.73 0.33
N ILE A 69 -4.85 -3.58 0.06
CA ILE A 69 -4.37 -2.63 -0.96
C ILE A 69 -4.95 -2.97 -2.33
N GLU A 70 -4.92 -4.25 -2.74
CA GLU A 70 -5.46 -4.70 -4.02
C GLU A 70 -6.93 -4.31 -4.17
N LYS A 71 -7.75 -4.61 -3.16
CA LYS A 71 -9.16 -4.23 -3.14
C LYS A 71 -9.33 -2.72 -3.30
N GLU A 72 -8.64 -1.93 -2.48
CA GLU A 72 -8.78 -0.46 -2.50
C GLU A 72 -8.33 0.17 -3.81
N VAL A 73 -7.28 -0.37 -4.44
CA VAL A 73 -6.81 0.07 -5.76
C VAL A 73 -7.91 -0.17 -6.80
N MET A 74 -8.51 -1.35 -6.79
CA MET A 74 -9.51 -1.75 -7.77
C MET A 74 -10.89 -1.13 -7.55
N THR A 75 -11.29 -0.89 -6.31
CA THR A 75 -12.65 -0.40 -5.99
C THR A 75 -12.71 1.09 -5.71
N ASN A 76 -11.67 1.66 -5.11
CA ASN A 76 -11.69 3.04 -4.60
C ASN A 76 -10.64 3.94 -5.28
N HIS A 77 -9.99 3.45 -6.34
CA HIS A 77 -8.92 4.16 -7.04
C HIS A 77 -7.79 4.62 -6.10
N PHE A 78 -7.52 3.84 -5.06
CA PHE A 78 -6.42 4.09 -4.15
C PHE A 78 -5.09 4.06 -4.91
N ILE A 79 -4.20 5.01 -4.62
CA ILE A 79 -2.84 5.04 -5.16
C ILE A 79 -1.96 4.30 -4.15
N PRO A 80 -1.46 3.09 -4.48
CA PRO A 80 -0.67 2.33 -3.52
C PRO A 80 0.71 2.98 -3.31
N PRO A 81 1.28 2.86 -2.10
CA PRO A 81 2.69 3.20 -1.89
C PRO A 81 3.61 2.21 -2.62
N LEU A 82 4.92 2.46 -2.57
CA LEU A 82 5.89 1.44 -2.95
C LEU A 82 5.82 0.27 -1.94
N ILE A 83 5.52 -0.93 -2.43
CA ILE A 83 5.38 -2.13 -1.59
C ILE A 83 6.63 -2.99 -1.72
N ARG A 84 7.24 -3.35 -0.60
CA ARG A 84 8.33 -4.32 -0.50
C ARG A 84 7.96 -5.48 0.42
N VAL A 85 8.56 -6.64 0.15
CA VAL A 85 8.41 -7.83 1.00
C VAL A 85 9.76 -8.19 1.58
N HIS A 86 9.84 -8.22 2.90
CA HIS A 86 11.06 -8.62 3.64
C HIS A 86 10.87 -9.94 4.41
N SER A 87 9.80 -10.68 4.14
CA SER A 87 9.54 -11.96 4.77
C SER A 87 10.61 -13.01 4.46
N ALA A 88 11.01 -13.77 5.49
CA ALA A 88 11.88 -14.94 5.36
C ALA A 88 11.15 -16.18 4.82
N ASN A 89 9.82 -16.20 4.88
CA ASN A 89 9.00 -17.29 4.40
C ASN A 89 8.86 -17.23 2.88
N VAL A 90 9.64 -18.03 2.16
CA VAL A 90 9.72 -18.01 0.69
C VAL A 90 8.36 -18.25 0.03
N SER A 91 7.57 -19.18 0.55
CA SER A 91 6.25 -19.51 -0.01
C SER A 91 5.27 -18.35 0.14
N ALA A 92 5.21 -17.76 1.34
CA ALA A 92 4.40 -16.58 1.61
C ALA A 92 4.86 -15.37 0.80
N ARG A 93 6.17 -15.13 0.74
CA ARG A 93 6.78 -14.08 -0.05
C ARG A 93 6.36 -14.16 -1.51
N SER A 94 6.45 -15.34 -2.14
CA SER A 94 6.02 -15.50 -3.53
C SER A 94 4.54 -15.16 -3.73
N LYS A 95 3.66 -15.52 -2.79
CA LYS A 95 2.24 -15.15 -2.86
C LYS A 95 2.03 -13.64 -2.75
N MET A 96 2.73 -12.98 -1.83
CA MET A 96 2.67 -11.53 -1.68
C MET A 96 3.19 -10.80 -2.92
N GLU A 97 4.31 -11.26 -3.49
CA GLU A 97 4.88 -10.72 -4.73
C GLU A 97 3.90 -10.87 -5.90
N LEU A 98 3.19 -11.99 -6.02
CA LEU A 98 2.13 -12.16 -7.02
C LEU A 98 0.97 -11.17 -6.83
N GLY A 99 0.56 -10.89 -5.59
CA GLY A 99 -0.44 -9.87 -5.31
C GLY A 99 0.03 -8.46 -5.70
N ILE A 100 1.29 -8.13 -5.42
CA ILE A 100 1.91 -6.85 -5.86
C ILE A 100 1.93 -6.76 -7.39
N MET A 101 2.25 -7.85 -8.08
CA MET A 101 2.20 -7.90 -9.55
C MET A 101 0.78 -7.65 -10.07
N ALA A 102 -0.24 -8.27 -9.47
CA ALA A 102 -1.63 -8.06 -9.87
C ALA A 102 -2.08 -6.60 -9.72
N ILE A 103 -1.68 -5.94 -8.63
CA ILE A 103 -1.90 -4.51 -8.40
C ILE A 103 -1.25 -3.68 -9.51
N ASN A 104 0.03 -3.93 -9.79
CA ASN A 104 0.78 -3.19 -10.80
C ASN A 104 0.20 -3.41 -12.21
N ASP A 105 -0.16 -4.65 -12.54
CA ASP A 105 -0.80 -5.00 -13.81
C ASP A 105 -2.16 -4.32 -13.99
N PHE A 106 -2.93 -4.16 -12.91
CA PHE A 106 -4.19 -3.41 -12.94
C PHE A 106 -3.94 -1.93 -13.24
N LEU A 107 -2.96 -1.31 -12.57
CA LEU A 107 -2.60 0.10 -12.74
C LEU A 107 -1.98 0.40 -14.12
N ALA A 108 -1.24 -0.56 -14.69
CA ALA A 108 -0.60 -0.40 -16.00
C ALA A 108 -1.58 -0.51 -17.18
N LYS A 109 -2.76 -1.13 -16.97
CA LYS A 109 -3.77 -1.25 -18.02
C LYS A 109 -4.44 0.11 -18.21
N PRO A 110 -4.42 0.70 -19.43
CA PRO A 110 -5.22 1.87 -19.71
C PRO A 110 -6.69 1.50 -19.45
N SER A 111 -7.32 2.23 -18.54
CA SER A 111 -8.70 2.00 -18.12
C SER A 111 -9.62 1.85 -19.34
N ARG A 112 -10.32 0.72 -19.46
CA ARG A 112 -11.41 0.52 -20.45
C ARG A 112 -12.65 1.38 -20.17
N ILE A 113 -12.53 2.39 -19.30
CA ILE A 113 -13.57 3.35 -19.06
C ILE A 113 -13.47 4.36 -20.21
N ALA A 114 -14.20 4.08 -21.29
CA ALA A 114 -14.56 5.12 -22.23
C ALA A 114 -15.24 6.23 -21.41
N PRO A 115 -14.78 7.49 -21.49
CA PRO A 115 -15.54 8.58 -20.90
C PRO A 115 -16.92 8.53 -21.57
N TYR A 116 -17.97 8.52 -20.75
CA TYR A 116 -19.36 8.57 -21.21
C TYR A 116 -19.49 9.66 -22.29
N ASP A 117 -19.64 9.23 -23.54
CA ASP A 117 -19.92 10.08 -24.68
C ASP A 117 -21.36 10.59 -24.55
N THR A 118 -21.51 11.63 -23.73
CA THR A 118 -22.75 12.37 -23.57
C THR A 118 -22.73 13.55 -24.54
N ASN A 119 -22.66 13.28 -25.85
CA ASN A 119 -23.20 14.21 -26.86
C ASN A 119 -23.11 13.64 -28.28
N CYS A 120 -24.19 13.02 -28.74
CA CYS A 120 -24.58 13.16 -30.13
C CYS A 120 -26.11 13.24 -30.20
N VAL A 121 -26.63 14.40 -29.76
CA VAL A 121 -27.95 14.87 -30.14
C VAL A 121 -27.73 16.12 -31.00
N ARG A 122 -27.55 15.94 -32.31
CA ARG A 122 -28.05 16.86 -33.32
C ARG A 122 -28.03 16.27 -34.72
#